data_AF-A0A2V8E3W4-F1
#
_entry.id   AF-A0A2V8E3W4-F1
#
_cell.length_a   1.000
_cell.length_b   1.000
_cell.length_c   1.000
_cell.angle_alpha   90.00
_cell.angle_beta   90.00
_cell.angle_gamma   90.00
#
_symmetry.space_group_name_H-M   'P 1'
#
loop_
_entity.id
_entity.type
_entity.pdbx_description
1 polymer ?
#
loop_
_entity_poly.entity_id
_entity_poly.type
_entity_poly.pdbx_seq_one_letter_code
_entity_poly.pdbx_strand_id
1 'polypeptide(L)'
;MRGKHARMAEDVLRYTKFVGAINPADGERAAKHFQAMGMKTKVLSSPEATELAKLTETTYFGVIIAYAQEVERYCDQLGQDYNEVASFYQEIGFLPPVKYFPGVIGGHCVMPNIEILSRMGHSETLAAIQASNRKKMARDAV
;
A
#
# COMPACT_ATOMS: atom_id res chain seq x y z
N MET A 1 -5.86 13.66 14.44
CA MET A 1 -5.81 12.88 13.19
C MET A 1 -4.48 13.12 12.49
N ARG A 2 -3.49 12.21 12.60
CA ARG A 2 -2.20 12.35 11.89
C ARG A 2 -2.32 11.74 10.49
N GLY A 3 -3.01 12.47 9.61
CA GLY A 3 -3.04 12.25 8.17
C GLY A 3 -2.84 13.61 7.50
N LYS A 4 -1.59 14.05 7.36
CA LYS A 4 -1.28 15.29 6.65
C LYS A 4 -1.42 15.02 5.15
N HIS A 5 -2.65 15.02 4.66
CA HIS A 5 -2.92 14.99 3.23
C HIS A 5 -3.26 16.40 2.77
N ALA A 6 -2.54 16.91 1.76
CA ALA A 6 -2.74 18.28 1.26
C ALA A 6 -4.19 18.55 0.79
N ARG A 7 -4.93 17.48 0.49
CA ARG A 7 -6.32 17.51 0.03
C ARG A 7 -7.25 16.67 0.91
N MET A 8 -7.00 16.66 2.23
CA MET A 8 -7.73 15.81 3.19
C MET A 8 -9.25 15.86 3.03
N ALA A 9 -9.84 17.06 2.88
CA ALA A 9 -11.27 17.22 2.71
C ALA A 9 -11.80 16.50 1.45
N GLU A 10 -11.11 16.67 0.32
CA GLU A 10 -11.48 16.02 -0.95
C GLU A 10 -11.29 14.50 -0.88
N ASP A 11 -10.18 14.04 -0.33
CA ASP A 11 -9.85 12.60 -0.28
C ASP A 11 -10.74 11.83 0.70
N VAL A 12 -11.17 12.48 1.79
CA VAL A 12 -12.17 11.90 2.69
C VAL A 12 -13.48 11.65 1.96
N LEU A 13 -13.91 12.51 1.03
CA LEU A 13 -15.13 12.30 0.23
C LEU A 13 -14.91 11.36 -0.96
N ARG A 14 -13.71 11.36 -1.55
CA ARG A 14 -13.38 10.58 -2.76
C ARG A 14 -13.36 9.08 -2.51
N TYR A 15 -12.63 8.65 -1.48
CA TYR A 15 -12.34 7.23 -1.22
C TYR A 15 -13.40 6.56 -0.34
N THR A 16 -13.82 5.35 -0.71
CA THR A 16 -14.77 4.54 0.07
C THR A 16 -14.26 4.24 1.47
N LYS A 17 -15.12 4.43 2.48
CA LYS A 17 -14.87 4.05 3.87
C LYS A 17 -15.35 2.62 4.10
N PHE A 18 -14.41 1.73 4.34
CA PHE A 18 -14.71 0.34 4.67
C PHE A 18 -15.02 0.25 6.17
N VAL A 19 -16.14 -0.39 6.51
CA VAL A 19 -16.64 -0.50 7.87
C VAL A 19 -16.77 -1.98 8.24
N GLY A 20 -15.96 -2.44 9.19
CA GLY A 20 -16.10 -3.76 9.81
C GLY A 20 -16.59 -3.59 11.25
N ALA A 21 -17.60 -4.34 11.63
CA ALA A 21 -18.18 -4.30 12.97
C ALA A 21 -18.44 -5.72 13.48
N ILE A 22 -18.32 -5.92 14.79
CA ILE A 22 -18.64 -7.21 15.44
C ILE A 22 -20.12 -7.52 15.26
N ASN A 23 -20.98 -6.50 15.42
CA ASN A 23 -22.41 -6.59 15.17
C ASN A 23 -22.75 -5.93 13.81
N PRO A 24 -23.35 -6.67 12.86
CA PRO A 24 -23.76 -6.10 11.57
C PRO A 24 -24.62 -4.85 11.67
N ALA A 25 -25.54 -4.77 12.65
CA ALA A 25 -26.41 -3.61 12.82
C ALA A 25 -25.62 -2.33 13.18
N ASP A 26 -24.53 -2.47 13.91
CA ASP A 26 -23.65 -1.35 14.26
C ASP A 26 -22.80 -0.90 13.07
N GLY A 27 -22.36 -1.85 12.24
CA GLY A 27 -21.70 -1.56 10.97
C GLY A 27 -22.59 -0.74 10.04
N GLU A 28 -23.86 -1.13 9.91
CA GLU A 28 -24.85 -0.39 9.12
C GLU A 28 -25.13 1.02 9.67
N ARG A 29 -25.22 1.16 10.99
CA ARG A 29 -25.38 2.48 11.63
C ARG A 29 -24.18 3.40 11.36
N ALA A 30 -22.96 2.88 11.48
CA ALA A 30 -21.76 3.64 11.19
C ALA A 30 -21.67 4.01 9.69
N ALA A 31 -22.02 3.08 8.80
CA ALA A 31 -22.07 3.35 7.37
C ALA A 31 -23.07 4.46 7.03
N LYS A 32 -24.29 4.42 7.59
CA LYS A 32 -25.31 5.48 7.41
C LYS A 32 -24.84 6.83 7.92
N HIS A 33 -24.13 6.87 9.05
CA HIS A 33 -23.56 8.11 9.57
C HIS A 33 -22.56 8.74 8.58
N PHE A 34 -21.62 7.96 8.04
CA PHE A 34 -20.69 8.47 7.04
C PHE A 34 -21.38 8.88 5.72
N GLN A 35 -22.38 8.12 5.27
CA GLN A 35 -23.17 8.44 4.08
C GLN A 35 -23.95 9.75 4.24
N ALA A 36 -24.51 10.02 5.42
CA ALA A 36 -25.19 11.28 5.72
C ALA A 36 -24.25 12.51 5.61
N MET A 37 -22.94 12.29 5.71
CA MET A 37 -21.89 13.31 5.50
C MET A 37 -21.36 13.33 4.04
N GLY A 38 -22.00 12.63 3.11
CA GLY A 38 -21.61 12.59 1.70
C GLY A 38 -20.45 11.64 1.38
N MET A 39 -20.03 10.77 2.31
CA MET A 39 -18.96 9.81 2.08
C MET A 39 -19.49 8.51 1.46
N LYS A 40 -18.69 7.89 0.60
CA LYS A 40 -18.94 6.52 0.11
C LYS A 40 -18.59 5.52 1.20
N THR A 41 -19.38 4.47 1.37
CA THR A 41 -19.12 3.42 2.37
C THR A 41 -19.28 2.02 1.80
N LYS A 42 -18.62 1.05 2.42
CA LYS A 42 -18.80 -0.38 2.18
C LYS A 42 -18.68 -1.13 3.50
N VAL A 43 -19.73 -1.85 3.89
CA VAL A 43 -19.70 -2.70 5.08
C VAL A 43 -19.03 -4.04 4.70
N LEU A 44 -18.09 -4.48 5.52
CA LEU A 44 -17.45 -5.80 5.41
C LEU A 44 -18.03 -6.76 6.44
N SER A 45 -17.78 -8.06 6.23
CA SER A 45 -18.37 -9.13 7.02
C SER A 45 -17.94 -9.14 8.49
N SER A 46 -16.75 -8.62 8.81
CA SER A 46 -16.24 -8.58 10.19
C SER A 46 -15.15 -7.49 10.37
N PRO A 47 -14.77 -7.17 11.63
CA PRO A 47 -13.61 -6.34 11.91
C PRO A 47 -12.32 -6.91 11.31
N GLU A 48 -12.08 -8.21 11.44
CA GLU A 48 -10.89 -8.90 10.96
C GLU A 48 -10.76 -8.79 9.42
N ALA A 49 -11.88 -8.86 8.69
CA ALA A 49 -11.88 -8.64 7.25
C ALA A 49 -11.42 -7.22 6.88
N THR A 50 -11.74 -6.22 7.71
CA THR A 50 -11.34 -4.82 7.50
C THR A 50 -9.88 -4.60 7.86
N GLU A 51 -9.41 -5.19 8.96
CA GLU A 51 -8.02 -5.16 9.38
C GLU A 51 -7.12 -5.82 8.34
N LEU A 52 -7.48 -7.02 7.88
CA LEU A 52 -6.74 -7.76 6.85
C LEU A 52 -6.72 -6.99 5.53
N ALA A 53 -7.84 -6.38 5.13
CA ALA A 53 -7.89 -5.52 3.94
C ALA A 53 -6.89 -4.36 4.06
N LYS A 54 -6.77 -3.72 5.23
CA LYS A 54 -5.84 -2.60 5.39
C LYS A 54 -4.38 -3.05 5.40
N LEU A 55 -4.06 -4.14 6.10
CA LEU A 55 -2.71 -4.70 6.15
C LEU A 55 -2.24 -5.12 4.75
N THR A 56 -3.10 -5.82 4.01
CA THR A 56 -2.79 -6.32 2.67
C THR A 56 -2.74 -5.21 1.61
N GLU A 57 -3.56 -4.16 1.70
CA GLU A 57 -3.49 -3.00 0.80
C GLU A 57 -2.14 -2.29 0.92
N THR A 58 -1.69 -2.00 2.14
CA THR A 58 -0.37 -1.36 2.33
C THR A 58 0.78 -2.28 1.95
N THR A 59 0.61 -3.59 2.12
CA THR A 59 1.62 -4.58 1.72
C THR A 59 1.70 -4.72 0.21
N TYR A 60 0.59 -4.66 -0.50
CA TYR A 60 0.56 -4.63 -1.97
C TYR A 60 1.33 -3.43 -2.51
N PHE A 61 1.16 -2.25 -1.91
CA PHE A 61 1.99 -1.09 -2.22
C PHE A 61 3.49 -1.36 -1.97
N GLY A 62 3.82 -2.04 -0.86
CA GLY A 62 5.19 -2.50 -0.56
C GLY A 62 5.77 -3.46 -1.61
N VAL A 63 4.97 -4.40 -2.14
CA VAL A 63 5.38 -5.30 -3.24
C VAL A 63 5.80 -4.49 -4.45
N ILE A 64 4.98 -3.50 -4.84
CA ILE A 64 5.27 -2.72 -6.04
C ILE A 64 6.54 -1.89 -5.89
N ILE A 65 6.76 -1.26 -4.73
CA ILE A 65 8.00 -0.51 -4.46
C ILE A 65 9.20 -1.46 -4.42
N ALA A 66 9.10 -2.60 -3.74
CA ALA A 66 10.18 -3.58 -3.66
C ALA A 66 10.58 -4.12 -5.03
N TYR A 67 9.60 -4.30 -5.93
CA TYR A 67 9.86 -4.66 -7.32
C TYR A 67 10.52 -3.51 -8.10
N ALA A 68 10.08 -2.27 -7.92
CA ALA A 68 10.76 -1.10 -8.49
C ALA A 68 12.23 -1.02 -8.04
N GLN A 69 12.51 -1.25 -6.76
CA GLN A 69 13.87 -1.33 -6.22
C GLN A 69 14.70 -2.44 -6.88
N GLU A 70 14.09 -3.59 -7.21
CA GLU A 70 14.77 -4.69 -7.91
C GLU A 70 15.08 -4.30 -9.37
N VAL A 71 14.12 -3.71 -10.08
CA VAL A 71 14.31 -3.23 -11.46
C VAL A 71 15.39 -2.15 -11.53
N GLU A 72 15.45 -1.24 -10.54
CA GLU A 72 16.53 -0.25 -10.43
C GLU A 72 17.91 -0.92 -10.38
N ARG A 73 18.06 -2.00 -9.60
CA ARG A 73 19.31 -2.75 -9.54
C ARG A 73 19.67 -3.44 -10.87
N TYR A 74 18.69 -3.94 -11.61
CA TYR A 74 18.94 -4.47 -12.96
C TYR A 74 19.40 -3.37 -13.92
N CYS A 75 18.78 -2.20 -13.84
CA CYS A 75 19.17 -1.05 -14.63
C CYS A 75 20.62 -0.64 -14.32
N ASP A 76 21.03 -0.59 -13.05
CA ASP A 76 22.42 -0.29 -12.68
C ASP A 76 23.41 -1.32 -13.27
N GLN A 77 23.09 -2.62 -13.19
CA GLN A 77 23.95 -3.69 -13.71
C GLN A 77 24.13 -3.64 -15.23
N LEU A 78 23.10 -3.16 -15.93
CA LEU A 78 23.07 -3.09 -17.40
C LEU A 78 23.40 -1.68 -17.93
N GLY A 79 23.66 -0.71 -17.05
CA GLY A 79 23.90 0.68 -17.43
C GLY A 79 22.70 1.36 -18.08
N GLN A 80 21.47 1.04 -17.66
CA GLN A 80 20.21 1.58 -18.20
C GLN A 80 19.57 2.60 -17.25
N ASP A 81 18.70 3.48 -17.77
CA ASP A 81 17.89 4.38 -16.95
C ASP A 81 16.61 3.68 -16.49
N TYR A 82 16.44 3.53 -15.17
CA TYR A 82 15.20 3.04 -14.57
C TYR A 82 13.97 3.79 -15.09
N ASN A 83 14.09 5.09 -15.31
CA ASN A 83 12.98 5.91 -15.70
C ASN A 83 12.46 5.60 -17.09
N GLU A 84 13.37 5.29 -18.01
CA GLU A 84 13.09 4.84 -19.38
C GLU A 84 12.49 3.43 -19.35
N VAL A 85 13.10 2.50 -18.62
CA VAL A 85 12.58 1.13 -18.51
C VAL A 85 11.16 1.11 -17.93
N ALA A 86 10.92 1.85 -16.85
CA ALA A 86 9.63 1.90 -16.19
C ALA A 86 8.55 2.64 -16.99
N SER A 87 8.90 3.48 -17.99
CA SER A 87 7.88 4.15 -18.82
C SER A 87 7.13 3.16 -19.70
N PHE A 88 7.74 2.03 -20.04
CA PHE A 88 7.06 0.95 -20.77
C PHE A 88 5.82 0.44 -20.04
N TYR A 89 5.84 0.38 -18.70
CA TYR A 89 4.72 -0.12 -17.91
C TYR A 89 3.51 0.82 -17.91
N GLN A 90 3.74 2.12 -18.19
CA GLN A 90 2.68 3.13 -18.22
C GLN A 90 1.74 2.96 -19.42
N GLU A 91 2.21 2.31 -20.49
CA GLU A 91 1.41 1.98 -21.68
C GLU A 91 0.43 0.82 -21.43
N ILE A 92 0.59 0.10 -20.31
CA ILE A 92 -0.17 -1.12 -20.03
C ILE A 92 -1.36 -0.79 -19.12
N GLY A 93 -2.55 -0.66 -19.70
CA GLY A 93 -3.75 -0.17 -19.00
C GLY A 93 -4.27 -1.01 -17.82
N PHE A 94 -3.74 -2.22 -17.62
CA PHE A 94 -4.07 -3.07 -16.45
C PHE A 94 -2.98 -3.06 -15.36
N LEU A 95 -1.84 -2.41 -15.61
CA LEU A 95 -0.86 -2.11 -14.58
C LEU A 95 -1.24 -0.82 -13.84
N PRO A 96 -0.68 -0.57 -12.65
CA PRO A 96 -0.92 0.69 -11.97
C PRO A 96 -0.55 1.89 -12.87
N PRO A 97 -1.41 2.91 -12.97
CA PRO A 97 -1.22 4.04 -13.89
C PRO A 97 -0.11 5.01 -13.43
N VAL A 98 0.55 4.73 -12.31
CA VAL A 98 1.62 5.53 -11.74
C VAL A 98 2.91 4.74 -11.77
N LYS A 99 3.98 5.41 -12.19
CA LYS A 99 5.34 4.89 -12.05
C LYS A 99 5.77 4.99 -10.60
N TYR A 100 6.15 3.87 -10.01
CA TYR A 100 6.60 3.83 -8.62
C TYR A 100 8.09 4.16 -8.54
N PHE A 101 8.43 5.02 -7.60
CA PHE A 101 9.82 5.38 -7.38
C PHE A 101 10.53 4.28 -6.57
N PRO A 102 11.72 3.81 -6.99
CA PRO A 102 12.45 2.73 -6.33
C PRO A 102 13.14 3.18 -5.02
N GLY A 103 12.51 4.04 -4.23
CA GLY A 103 13.07 4.59 -2.99
C GLY A 103 12.97 3.66 -1.78
N VAL A 104 13.64 4.03 -0.68
CA VAL A 104 13.48 3.34 0.61
C VAL A 104 12.02 3.38 1.07
N ILE A 105 11.47 2.22 1.41
CA ILE A 105 10.16 2.10 2.07
C ILE A 105 10.35 2.53 3.53
N GLY A 106 10.08 3.81 3.79
CA GLY A 106 10.07 4.40 5.12
C GLY A 106 8.66 4.54 5.71
N GLY A 107 8.53 5.47 6.66
CA GLY A 107 7.26 5.78 7.31
C GLY A 107 6.78 4.68 8.27
N HIS A 108 5.49 4.71 8.59
CA HIS A 108 4.92 3.92 9.70
C HIS A 108 3.90 2.87 9.25
N CYS A 109 3.63 2.76 7.94
CA CYS A 109 2.57 1.90 7.43
C CYS A 109 3.13 0.59 6.88
N VAL A 110 3.92 0.65 5.79
CA VAL A 110 4.24 -0.54 4.99
C VAL A 110 5.06 -1.56 5.78
N MET A 111 6.24 -1.19 6.28
CA MET A 111 7.12 -2.13 7.00
C MET A 111 6.48 -2.64 8.31
N PRO A 112 5.87 -1.80 9.17
CA PRO A 112 5.16 -2.30 10.36
C PRO A 112 3.98 -3.23 10.05
N ASN A 113 3.22 -2.96 8.98
CA ASN A 113 2.11 -3.84 8.59
C ASN A 113 2.61 -5.18 8.05
N ILE A 114 3.75 -5.20 7.35
CA ILE A 114 4.42 -6.44 6.95
C ILE A 114 4.85 -7.24 8.20
N GLU A 115 5.40 -6.59 9.22
CA GLU A 115 5.77 -7.27 10.48
C GLU A 115 4.56 -7.90 11.18
N ILE A 116 3.40 -7.24 11.16
CA ILE A 116 2.14 -7.81 11.68
C ILE A 116 1.77 -9.06 10.89
N LEU A 117 1.76 -8.98 9.54
CA LEU A 117 1.43 -10.11 8.67
C LEU A 117 2.41 -11.28 8.81
N SER A 118 3.71 -11.02 9.02
CA SER A 118 4.72 -12.06 9.24
C SER A 118 4.47 -12.89 10.50
N ARG A 119 3.66 -12.41 11.46
CA ARG A 119 3.27 -13.20 12.64
C ARG A 119 2.23 -14.28 12.32
N MET A 120 1.54 -14.17 11.19
CA MET A 120 0.54 -15.15 10.74
C MET A 120 1.20 -16.41 10.13
N GLY A 121 2.48 -16.34 9.79
CA GLY A 121 3.22 -17.44 9.19
C GLY A 121 4.36 -16.97 8.29
N HIS A 122 5.20 -17.92 7.86
CA HIS A 122 6.28 -17.64 6.93
C HIS A 122 5.72 -17.24 5.55
N SER A 123 6.31 -16.20 4.96
CA SER A 123 5.98 -15.75 3.62
C SER A 123 7.23 -15.28 2.89
N GLU A 124 7.59 -16.02 1.84
CA GLU A 124 8.66 -15.68 0.89
C GLU A 124 8.48 -14.26 0.33
N THR A 125 7.24 -13.90 -0.01
CA THR A 125 6.91 -12.56 -0.55
C THR A 125 7.22 -11.46 0.46
N LEU A 126 6.80 -11.61 1.71
CA LEU A 126 7.08 -10.61 2.75
C LEU A 126 8.58 -10.50 3.03
N ALA A 127 9.26 -11.65 3.09
CA ALA A 127 10.71 -11.70 3.27
C ALA A 127 11.45 -11.00 2.11
N ALA A 128 10.99 -11.17 0.88
CA ALA A 128 11.54 -10.52 -0.31
C ALA A 128 11.38 -8.99 -0.24
N ILE A 129 10.22 -8.47 0.17
CA ILE A 129 10.01 -7.02 0.37
C ILE A 129 10.99 -6.47 1.39
N GLN A 130 11.08 -7.12 2.56
CA GLN A 130 11.98 -6.69 3.63
C GLN A 130 13.46 -6.72 3.20
N ALA A 131 13.87 -7.78 2.49
CA ALA A 131 15.22 -7.92 1.97
C ALA A 131 15.55 -6.86 0.90
N SER A 132 14.62 -6.60 -0.03
CA SER A 132 14.76 -5.56 -1.06
C SER A 132 14.93 -4.19 -0.41
N ASN A 133 14.11 -3.88 0.60
CA ASN A 133 14.18 -2.59 1.29
C ASN A 133 15.49 -2.42 2.08
N ARG A 134 15.99 -3.46 2.75
CA ARG A 134 17.31 -3.44 3.41
C ARG A 134 18.44 -3.17 2.42
N LYS A 135 18.41 -3.80 1.24
CA LYS A 135 19.39 -3.53 0.17
C LYS A 135 19.31 -2.08 -0.30
N LYS A 136 18.09 -1.53 -0.47
CA LYS A 136 17.90 -0.13 -0.87
C LYS A 136 18.43 0.85 0.19
N MET A 137 18.17 0.59 1.47
CA MET A 137 18.73 1.39 2.57
C MET A 137 20.26 1.37 2.59
N ALA A 138 20.88 0.20 2.38
CA ALA A 138 22.33 0.07 2.33
C ALA A 138 22.94 0.82 1.14
N ARG A 139 22.27 0.80 -0.02
CA ARG A 139 22.66 1.55 -1.21
C ARG A 139 22.63 3.06 -0.98
N ASP A 140 21.52 3.59 -0.45
CA ASP A 140 21.30 5.03 -0.32
C ASP A 140 22.05 5.65 0.87
N ALA A 141 22.71 4.85 1.71
CA ALA A 141 23.54 5.30 2.83
C ALA A 141 24.99 5.63 2.44
N VAL A 142 25.38 5.36 1.18
CA VAL A 142 26.71 5.59 0.59
C VAL A 142 26.64 6.80 -0.33
#